data_AF-A0A8T1L7H5-F1
#
_entry.id   AF-A0A8T1L7H5-F1
#
_cell.length_a   1.000
_cell.length_b   1.000
_cell.length_c   1.000
_cell.angle_alpha   90.00
_cell.angle_beta   90.00
_cell.angle_gamma   90.00
#
_symmetry.space_group_name_H-M   'P 1'
#
loop_
_entity.id
_entity.type
_entity.pdbx_description
1 polymer ?
#
loop_
_entity_poly.entity_id
_entity_poly.type
_entity_poly.pdbx_seq_one_letter_code
_entity_poly.pdbx_strand_id
1 'polypeptide(L)' 'MFMFIVGIATRYKWVYLLEKKSQATWLILKLLRELESHHKDHKVLHVRSDQGGEFSSNELHKYNSGPL' A
#
# COMPACT_ATOMS: atom_id res chain seq x y z
N MET A 1 13.60 -6.05 -9.33
CA MET A 1 12.84 -4.77 -9.44
C MET A 1 12.58 -4.26 -8.03
N PHE A 2 12.30 -2.98 -7.80
CA PHE A 2 11.96 -2.50 -6.47
C PHE A 2 10.65 -1.72 -6.48
N MET A 3 9.95 -1.73 -5.35
CA MET A 3 8.77 -0.90 -5.09
C MET A 3 9.10 0.11 -4.01
N PHE A 4 8.75 1.37 -4.25
CA PHE A 4 9.00 2.48 -3.35
C PHE A 4 7.68 3.11 -2.91
N ILE A 5 7.46 3.19 -1.60
CA ILE A 5 6.25 3.75 -1.00
C ILE A 5 6.65 4.91 -0.10
N VAL A 6 5.93 6.04 -0.22
CA VAL A 6 6.17 7.26 0.56
C VAL A 6 4.91 7.63 1.33
N GLY A 7 5.03 7.75 2.65
CA GLY A 7 4.00 8.33 3.49
C GLY A 7 3.98 9.85 3.33
N ILE A 8 2.89 10.41 2.80
CA ILE A 8 2.79 11.87 2.56
C ILE A 8 2.83 12.64 3.89
N ALA A 9 2.11 12.17 4.91
CA ALA A 9 2.00 12.83 6.21
C ALA A 9 3.28 12.71 7.06
N THR A 10 3.88 11.52 7.14
CA THR A 10 5.02 11.23 8.03
C THR A 10 6.38 11.34 7.35
N ARG A 11 6.41 11.42 6.01
CA ARG A 11 7.63 11.38 5.18
C ARG A 11 8.43 10.08 5.31
N TYR A 12 7.90 9.07 5.99
CA TYR A 12 8.48 7.73 6.01
C TYR A 12 8.49 7.11 4.62
N LYS A 13 9.51 6.29 4.38
CA LYS A 13 9.81 5.67 3.10
C LYS A 13 10.01 4.19 3.32
N TRP A 14 9.32 3.38 2.54
CA TRP A 14 9.48 1.93 2.52
C TRP A 14 10.01 1.51 1.16
N VAL A 15 11.00 0.63 1.16
CA VAL A 15 11.62 0.07 -0.05
C VAL A 15 11.54 -1.43 0.02
N TYR A 16 10.94 -2.05 -1.00
CA TYR A 16 10.84 -3.50 -1.11
C TYR A 16 11.57 -3.97 -2.36
N LEU A 17 12.47 -4.92 -2.21
CA LEU A 17 13.07 -5.63 -3.32
C LEU A 17 12.10 -6.73 -3.79
N LEU A 18 11.71 -6.67 -5.06
CA LEU A 18 10.75 -7.57 -5.68
C LEU A 18 11.45 -8.52 -6.65
N GLU A 19 11.16 -9.81 -6.49
CA GLU A 19 11.48 -10.85 -7.46
C GLU A 19 10.49 -10.79 -8.64
N LYS A 20 9.20 -10.55 -8.38
CA LYS A 20 8.12 -10.48 -9.38
C LYS A 20 7.16 -9.32 -9.10
N LYS A 21 6.61 -8.71 -10.17
CA LYS A 21 5.62 -7.61 -10.07
C LYS A 21 4.40 -7.96 -9.22
N SER A 22 3.92 -9.20 -9.31
CA SER A 22 2.76 -9.68 -8.56
C SER A 22 2.92 -9.66 -7.04
N GLN A 23 4.14 -9.52 -6.51
CA GLN A 23 4.38 -9.37 -5.06
C GLN A 23 3.96 -8.00 -4.52
N ALA A 24 3.84 -6.98 -5.37
CA ALA A 24 3.56 -5.60 -4.97
C ALA A 24 2.25 -5.47 -4.20
N THR A 25 1.17 -6.07 -4.70
CA THR A 25 -0.17 -5.99 -4.08
C THR A 25 -0.15 -6.49 -2.63
N TRP A 26 0.42 -7.68 -2.40
CA TRP A 26 0.47 -8.28 -1.06
C TRP A 26 1.31 -7.45 -0.09
N LEU A 27 2.45 -6.94 -0.56
CA LEU A 27 3.33 -6.09 0.26
C LEU A 27 2.67 -4.77 0.65
N ILE A 28 1.91 -4.15 -0.25
CA ILE A 28 1.13 -2.94 0.07
C ILE A 28 0.08 -3.26 1.14
N LEU A 29 -0.71 -4.32 0.95
CA LEU A 29 -1.74 -4.70 1.94
C LEU A 29 -1.13 -5.04 3.30
N LYS A 30 0.03 -5.70 3.33
CA LYS A 30 0.76 -5.98 4.56
C LYS A 30 1.18 -4.69 5.26
N LEU A 31 1.79 -3.76 4.52
CA LEU A 31 2.21 -2.46 5.07
C LEU A 31 1.00 -1.67 5.62
N LEU A 32 -0.11 -1.65 4.91
CA LEU A 32 -1.33 -0.94 5.37
C LEU A 32 -1.83 -1.50 6.70
N ARG A 33 -1.88 -2.83 6.85
CA ARG A 33 -2.27 -3.48 8.12
C ARG A 33 -1.29 -3.19 9.25
N GLU A 34 0.01 -3.19 8.97
CA GLU A 34 1.04 -2.83 9.95
C GLU A 34 0.86 -1.38 10.41
N LEU A 35 0.64 -0.45 9.48
CA LEU A 35 0.40 0.96 9.80
C LEU A 35 -0.85 1.14 10.66
N GLU A 36 -1.96 0.49 10.33
CA GLU A 36 -3.20 0.53 11.13
C GLU A 36 -3.01 -0.08 12.53
N SER A 37 -2.20 -1.14 12.65
CA SER A 37 -1.90 -1.76 13.94
C SER A 37 -1.03 -0.88 14.83
N HIS A 38 -0.02 -0.22 14.25
CA HIS A 38 0.91 0.65 14.96
C HIS A 38 0.34 2.04 15.26
N HIS A 39 -0.59 2.53 14.45
CA HIS A 39 -1.19 3.85 14.56
C HIS A 39 -2.71 3.75 14.68
N LYS A 40 -3.21 3.22 15.79
CA LYS A 40 -4.65 2.97 16.00
C LYS A 40 -5.55 4.19 15.80
N ASP A 41 -5.02 5.40 16.04
CA ASP A 41 -5.75 6.66 15.87
C ASP A 41 -5.68 7.23 14.45
N HIS A 42 -4.89 6.62 13.56
CA HIS A 42 -4.65 7.12 12.20
C HIS A 42 -4.89 6.03 11.17
N LYS A 43 -5.76 6.32 10.20
CA LYS A 43 -6.05 5.42 9.08
C LYS A 43 -5.45 5.95 7.78
N VAL A 44 -4.87 5.08 6.97
CA VAL A 44 -4.49 5.43 5.60
C VAL A 44 -5.77 5.56 4.78
N LEU A 45 -6.04 6.77 4.28
CA LEU A 45 -7.27 7.05 3.52
C LEU A 45 -7.17 6.65 2.05
N HIS A 46 -5.98 6.82 1.46
CA HIS A 46 -5.78 6.63 0.02
C HIS A 46 -4.39 6.08 -0.27
N VAL A 47 -4.33 5.12 -1.18
CA VAL A 47 -3.12 4.69 -1.87
C VAL A 47 -3.18 5.17 -3.32
N ARG A 48 -2.16 5.91 -3.76
CA ARG A 48 -2.00 6.39 -5.14
C ARG A 48 -0.79 5.72 -5.78
N SER A 49 -0.99 5.15 -6.97
CA SER A 49 0.05 4.56 -7.81
C SER A 49 -0.10 5.06 -9.25
N ASP A 50 0.79 4.63 -10.13
CA ASP A 50 0.52 4.67 -11.57
C ASP A 50 -0.54 3.62 -11.96
N GLN A 51 -0.84 3.52 -13.26
CA GLN A 51 -1.80 2.56 -13.81
C GLN A 51 -1.21 1.15 -14.06
N GLY A 52 -0.15 0.77 -13.33
CA GLY A 52 0.39 -0.58 -13.40
C GLY A 52 -0.65 -1.63 -13.00
N GLY A 53 -0.75 -2.73 -13.77
CA GLY A 53 -1.75 -3.77 -13.56
C GLY A 53 -1.67 -4.46 -12.19
N GLU A 54 -0.49 -4.44 -11.56
CA GLU A 54 -0.27 -4.89 -10.18
C GLU A 54 -0.99 -4.05 -9.12
N PHE A 55 -1.38 -2.83 -9.45
CA PHE A 55 -2.10 -1.90 -8.56
C PHE A 55 -3.59 -1.81 -8.87
N SER A 56 -4.02 -2.30 -10.03
CA SER A 56 -5.43 -2.36 -10.43
C SER A 56 -6.19 -3.54 -9.83
N SER A 57 -5.63 -4.21 -8.82
CA SER A 57 -6.26 -5.38 -8.21
C SER A 57 -7.52 -4.97 -7.42
N ASN A 58 -8.54 -5.82 -7.49
CA ASN A 58 -9.78 -5.63 -6.71
C ASN A 58 -9.51 -5.50 -5.20
N GLU A 59 -8.40 -6.05 -4.69
CA GLU A 59 -8.06 -5.97 -3.27
C GLU A 59 -7.57 -4.59 -2.84
N LEU A 60 -6.74 -3.93 -3.65
CA LEU A 60 -6.33 -2.54 -3.39
C LEU A 60 -7.49 -1.57 -3.59
N HIS A 61 -8.35 -1.83 -4.57
CA HIS A 61 -9.58 -1.06 -4.76
C HIS A 61 -10.52 -1.17 -3.55
N LYS A 62 -10.72 -2.37 -2.98
CA LYS A 62 -11.51 -2.55 -1.76
C LYS A 62 -10.97 -1.73 -0.58
N TYR A 63 -9.66 -1.57 -0.46
CA TYR A 63 -9.07 -0.72 0.59
C TYR A 63 -9.36 0.77 0.36
N ASN A 64 -9.30 1.24 -0.89
CA ASN A 64 -9.53 2.66 -1.25
C ASN A 64 -11.00 3.10 -1.16
N SER A 65 -11.96 2.19 -1.09
CA SER A 65 -13.41 2.50 -1.14
C SER A 65 -14.04 2.88 0.21
N GLY A 66 -13.29 2.93 1.32
CA GLY A 66 -13.87 3.11 2.65
C GLY A 66 -14.57 1.83 3.18
N PRO A 67 -15.09 1.83 4.43
CA PRO A 67 -15.43 0.59 5.11
C PRO A 67 -16.69 -0.10 4.54
N LEU A 68 -16.70 -1.43 4.64
CA LEU A 68 -17.89 -2.23 4.94
C LEU A 68 -18.33 -1.94 6.38
#